data_AF-A0A7Y9HL46-F1
#
_entry.id   AF-A0A7Y9HL46-F1
#
_cell.length_a   1.000
_cell.length_b   1.000
_cell.length_c   1.000
_cell.angle_alpha   90.00
_cell.angle_beta   90.00
_cell.angle_gamma   90.00
#
_symmetry.space_group_name_H-M   'P 1'
#
loop_
_entity.id
_entity.type
_entity.pdbx_description
1 polymer ?
#
loop_
_entity_poly.entity_id
_entity_poly.type
_entity_poly.pdbx_seq_one_letter_code
_entity_poly.pdbx_strand_id
1 'polypeptide(L)'
;MKLGLHLKWAGLTALTALAAIVAACGGSNDNPDVGAQRVKHVFVITLENKDYNDTFVNSTQNPYLQKTLPGMGALLTQYYGTGHASLTNYVAMISGQPVTPATAGDCTTYADFVQTGTSPDGMPIGDGCVYPASVKTLPDQLKTAGLTWRGYMEDMGNDPTRESATCGHPVIGTTDQTNHQLAPSAAVPKGDQYAARHNPFVYFHSIIDSPDCNANVVALDKLDADLAKISTTPNFVFITPNVCNDGHDGDGTGAAGKGCINGQPGGLKSADEFLKVWVPKILASEAYKQDGLLIINFDEGGATAGQTVTVDSSGKQHIVVNYNSSEACCNQQSGPNVKYPLTLTFPVSASMQYDLNFPAPGGGRTGAVLLSPFIKPGTVSNVGYNHYAMLKSIEQIFKIKEYLGYANQAGLASFGDDVFTN
;
A
#
# COMPACT_ATOMS: atom_id res chain seq x y z
N MET A 1 -33.34 6.90 78.45
CA MET A 1 -33.88 5.60 78.90
C MET A 1 -34.60 4.96 77.70
N LYS A 2 -34.25 3.70 77.38
CA LYS A 2 -34.67 2.84 76.24
C LYS A 2 -34.01 3.18 74.88
N LEU A 3 -33.01 2.44 74.40
CA LEU A 3 -32.92 1.06 73.83
C LEU A 3 -33.28 0.98 72.34
N GLY A 4 -32.24 0.80 71.51
CA GLY A 4 -32.12 -0.09 70.34
C GLY A 4 -33.14 -0.06 69.19
N LEU A 5 -32.66 -0.02 67.94
CA LEU A 5 -32.59 -1.21 67.10
C LEU A 5 -31.72 -0.97 65.85
N HIS A 6 -30.79 -1.90 65.60
CA HIS A 6 -30.01 -2.00 64.37
C HIS A 6 -30.88 -2.51 63.22
N LEU A 7 -30.74 -1.92 62.04
CA LEU A 7 -31.01 -2.61 60.76
C LEU A 7 -29.95 -2.18 59.75
N LYS A 8 -28.94 -3.03 59.53
CA LYS A 8 -27.98 -2.89 58.43
C LYS A 8 -28.64 -3.41 57.17
N TRP A 9 -28.86 -2.54 56.19
CA TRP A 9 -29.16 -2.96 54.82
C TRP A 9 -27.85 -3.24 54.10
N ALA A 10 -27.61 -4.51 53.78
CA ALA A 10 -26.54 -4.92 52.87
C ALA A 10 -27.03 -4.68 51.44
N GLY A 11 -26.62 -3.57 50.84
CA GLY A 11 -26.75 -3.34 49.40
C GLY A 11 -25.65 -4.08 48.66
N LEU A 12 -26.03 -5.13 47.95
CA LEU A 12 -25.15 -5.92 47.08
C LEU A 12 -24.86 -5.09 45.81
N THR A 13 -23.73 -4.38 45.77
CA THR A 13 -23.23 -3.78 44.52
C THR A 13 -22.55 -4.85 43.69
N ALA A 14 -23.21 -5.26 42.61
CA ALA A 14 -22.61 -6.11 41.58
C ALA A 14 -21.48 -5.35 40.88
N LEU A 15 -20.23 -5.73 41.14
CA LEU A 15 -19.09 -5.35 40.29
C LEU A 15 -19.23 -6.12 38.98
N THR A 16 -19.65 -5.45 37.92
CA THR A 16 -19.39 -5.90 36.56
C THR A 16 -17.90 -5.75 36.29
N ALA A 17 -17.17 -6.86 36.33
CA ALA A 17 -15.80 -6.91 35.86
C ALA A 17 -15.79 -6.67 34.35
N LEU A 18 -15.42 -5.46 33.94
CA LEU A 18 -15.07 -5.15 32.57
C LEU A 18 -13.78 -5.93 32.27
N ALA A 19 -13.89 -7.04 31.53
CA ALA A 19 -12.72 -7.72 30.99
C ALA A 19 -12.09 -6.78 29.95
N ALA A 20 -11.04 -6.07 30.35
CA ALA A 20 -10.16 -5.39 29.43
C ALA A 20 -9.51 -6.48 28.55
N ILE A 21 -9.89 -6.53 27.28
CA ILE A 21 -9.12 -7.23 26.26
C ILE A 21 -7.79 -6.48 26.16
N VAL A 22 -6.79 -6.96 26.89
CA VAL A 22 -5.41 -6.55 26.66
C VAL A 22 -5.05 -7.14 25.31
N ALA A 23 -5.14 -6.34 24.25
CA ALA A 23 -4.42 -6.63 23.03
C ALA A 23 -2.95 -6.81 23.44
N ALA A 24 -2.42 -8.01 23.24
CA ALA A 24 -1.02 -8.27 23.49
C ALA A 24 -0.20 -7.34 22.58
N CYS A 25 0.28 -6.23 23.13
CA CYS A 25 1.34 -5.47 22.51
C CYS A 25 2.56 -6.40 22.48
N GLY A 26 2.78 -7.08 21.35
CA GLY A 26 4.02 -7.79 21.10
C GLY A 26 5.16 -6.80 21.31
N GLY A 27 5.98 -7.05 22.34
CA GLY A 27 7.18 -6.25 22.56
C GLY A 27 8.06 -6.34 21.32
N SER A 28 8.50 -5.18 20.83
CA SER A 28 9.42 -5.05 19.72
C SER A 28 10.79 -5.64 20.10
N ASN A 29 10.99 -6.92 19.79
CA ASN A 29 12.34 -7.43 19.63
C ASN A 29 12.83 -6.94 18.26
N ASP A 30 13.88 -6.14 18.22
CA ASP A 30 14.50 -5.69 16.96
C ASP A 30 15.17 -6.85 16.19
N ASN A 31 15.24 -8.04 16.80
CA ASN A 31 15.69 -9.24 16.12
C ASN A 31 14.51 -9.92 15.42
N PRO A 32 14.60 -10.17 14.09
CA PRO A 32 13.57 -10.92 13.37
C PRO A 32 13.40 -12.33 13.94
N ASP A 33 12.18 -12.87 13.84
CA ASP A 33 11.88 -14.28 14.13
C ASP A 33 12.76 -15.24 13.29
N VAL A 34 12.96 -16.48 13.76
CA VAL A 34 13.76 -17.50 13.09
C VAL A 34 13.26 -17.78 11.67
N GLY A 35 11.95 -17.83 11.44
CA GLY A 35 11.37 -17.97 10.10
C GLY A 35 11.66 -16.76 9.22
N ALA A 36 11.49 -15.55 9.75
CA ALA A 36 11.84 -14.31 9.05
C ALA A 36 13.33 -14.25 8.66
N GLN A 37 14.23 -14.70 9.54
CA GLN A 37 15.68 -14.73 9.30
C GLN A 37 16.08 -15.63 8.11
N ARG A 38 15.25 -16.62 7.78
CA ARG A 38 15.50 -17.57 6.69
C ARG A 38 15.10 -17.04 5.33
N VAL A 39 14.20 -16.06 5.26
CA VAL A 39 13.78 -15.43 3.99
C VAL A 39 14.96 -14.72 3.32
N LYS A 40 15.10 -14.88 2.01
CA LYS A 40 16.11 -14.19 1.18
C LYS A 40 15.53 -13.59 -0.12
N HIS A 41 14.30 -13.95 -0.47
CA HIS A 41 13.56 -13.36 -1.58
C HIS A 41 12.18 -12.90 -1.09
N VAL A 42 11.87 -11.62 -1.25
CA VAL A 42 10.59 -11.01 -0.89
C VAL A 42 9.91 -10.52 -2.16
N PHE A 43 8.69 -10.97 -2.39
CA PHE A 43 7.80 -10.54 -3.46
C PHE A 43 6.65 -9.76 -2.84
N VAL A 44 6.34 -8.59 -3.38
CA VAL A 44 5.19 -7.77 -2.99
C VAL A 44 4.31 -7.59 -4.21
N ILE A 45 3.04 -7.95 -4.11
CA ILE A 45 2.00 -7.58 -5.07
C ILE A 45 1.06 -6.62 -4.33
N THR A 46 0.92 -5.40 -4.84
CA THR A 46 0.01 -4.39 -4.28
C THR A 46 -1.20 -4.23 -5.17
N LEU A 47 -2.37 -4.43 -4.58
CA LEU A 47 -3.69 -4.22 -5.14
C LEU A 47 -4.25 -2.84 -4.69
N GLU A 48 -5.36 -2.39 -5.25
CA GLU A 48 -5.86 -1.02 -5.02
C GLU A 48 -7.25 -0.99 -4.31
N ASN A 49 -7.40 -0.09 -3.34
CA ASN A 49 -8.68 0.42 -2.81
C ASN A 49 -9.74 -0.63 -2.41
N LYS A 50 -9.42 -1.54 -1.48
CA LYS A 50 -10.42 -2.48 -0.95
C LYS A 50 -10.38 -2.65 0.56
N ASP A 51 -11.57 -2.54 1.15
CA ASP A 51 -11.76 -2.85 2.56
C ASP A 51 -11.66 -4.36 2.81
N TYR A 52 -11.17 -4.71 3.99
CA TYR A 52 -11.04 -6.10 4.44
C TYR A 52 -12.36 -6.88 4.33
N ASN A 53 -13.48 -6.27 4.72
CA ASN A 53 -14.77 -6.95 4.69
C ASN A 53 -15.21 -7.22 3.26
N ASP A 54 -14.96 -6.28 2.34
CA ASP A 54 -15.34 -6.45 0.95
C ASP A 54 -14.50 -7.56 0.32
N THR A 55 -13.18 -7.57 0.54
CA THR A 55 -12.28 -8.56 -0.06
C THR A 55 -12.37 -9.95 0.58
N PHE A 56 -12.33 -10.03 1.91
CA PHE A 56 -12.10 -11.28 2.63
C PHE A 56 -13.36 -11.88 3.27
N VAL A 57 -14.46 -11.13 3.36
CA VAL A 57 -15.70 -11.58 3.99
C VAL A 57 -16.85 -11.69 2.99
N ASN A 58 -17.14 -10.61 2.27
CA ASN A 58 -18.39 -10.44 1.53
C ASN A 58 -18.29 -10.79 0.05
N SER A 59 -17.13 -10.60 -0.58
CA SER A 59 -17.01 -10.74 -2.02
C SER A 59 -17.25 -12.17 -2.50
N THR A 60 -17.86 -12.28 -3.68
CA THR A 60 -18.03 -13.50 -4.46
C THR A 60 -17.17 -13.49 -5.73
N GLN A 61 -16.42 -12.41 -5.97
CA GLN A 61 -15.69 -12.16 -7.21
C GLN A 61 -14.25 -12.66 -7.18
N ASN A 62 -13.68 -12.82 -5.98
CA ASN A 62 -12.27 -13.14 -5.77
C ASN A 62 -12.06 -14.41 -4.92
N PRO A 63 -12.63 -15.58 -5.30
CA PRO A 63 -12.49 -16.78 -4.48
C PRO A 63 -11.04 -17.24 -4.29
N TYR A 64 -10.13 -16.96 -5.24
CA TYR A 64 -8.72 -17.33 -5.10
C TYR A 64 -8.04 -16.48 -4.02
N LEU A 65 -8.15 -15.16 -4.10
CA LEU A 65 -7.62 -14.24 -3.09
C LEU A 65 -8.32 -14.40 -1.73
N GLN A 66 -9.64 -14.53 -1.71
CA GLN A 66 -10.43 -14.60 -0.48
C GLN A 66 -10.25 -15.92 0.28
N LYS A 67 -10.12 -17.05 -0.42
CA LYS A 67 -10.18 -18.38 0.20
C LYS A 67 -8.94 -19.22 -0.04
N THR A 68 -8.50 -19.32 -1.29
CA THR A 68 -7.38 -20.19 -1.65
C THR A 68 -6.07 -19.70 -1.04
N LEU A 69 -5.73 -18.42 -1.23
CA LEU A 69 -4.45 -17.89 -0.76
C LEU A 69 -4.33 -17.88 0.78
N PRO A 70 -5.34 -17.43 1.57
CA PRO A 70 -5.33 -17.58 3.02
C PRO A 70 -5.14 -19.02 3.49
N GLY A 71 -5.74 -19.99 2.81
CA GLY A 71 -5.58 -21.41 3.11
C GLY A 71 -4.17 -21.95 2.83
N MET A 72 -3.34 -21.22 2.07
CA MET A 72 -1.97 -21.59 1.72
C MET A 72 -0.91 -20.91 2.61
N GLY A 73 -1.27 -19.88 3.38
CA GLY A 73 -0.32 -19.11 4.19
C GLY A 73 -0.98 -18.42 5.37
N ALA A 74 -0.69 -17.13 5.55
CA ALA A 74 -1.24 -16.31 6.63
C ALA A 74 -2.19 -15.23 6.09
N LEU A 75 -3.34 -15.06 6.74
CA LEU A 75 -4.21 -13.90 6.58
C LEU A 75 -3.97 -12.91 7.72
N LEU A 76 -3.56 -11.69 7.39
CA LEU A 76 -3.46 -10.57 8.32
C LEU A 76 -4.80 -9.82 8.31
N THR A 77 -5.59 -9.98 9.36
CA THR A 77 -6.95 -9.38 9.42
C THR A 77 -6.94 -7.92 9.82
N GLN A 78 -5.84 -7.45 10.40
CA GLN A 78 -5.61 -6.10 10.90
C GLN A 78 -4.46 -5.43 10.15
N TYR A 79 -4.47 -5.50 8.81
CA TYR A 79 -3.54 -4.75 7.95
C TYR A 79 -4.22 -3.49 7.42
N TYR A 80 -3.51 -2.36 7.41
CA TYR A 80 -4.04 -1.03 7.13
C TYR A 80 -3.20 -0.25 6.11
N GLY A 81 -3.87 0.54 5.27
CA GLY A 81 -3.24 1.62 4.51
C GLY A 81 -2.72 2.73 5.44
N THR A 82 -1.78 3.52 4.95
CA THR A 82 -1.15 4.63 5.70
C THR A 82 -1.74 6.02 5.40
N GLY A 83 -2.46 6.17 4.29
CA GLY A 83 -3.15 7.39 3.93
C GLY A 83 -4.12 7.17 2.78
N HIS A 84 -4.71 8.27 2.34
CA HIS A 84 -5.39 8.41 1.06
C HIS A 84 -4.81 9.65 0.34
N ALA A 85 -4.66 9.66 -0.98
CA ALA A 85 -4.89 8.58 -1.94
C ALA A 85 -3.65 7.66 -2.15
N SER A 86 -3.72 6.77 -3.14
CA SER A 86 -2.82 5.65 -3.41
C SER A 86 -1.33 5.96 -3.30
N LEU A 87 -0.85 7.04 -3.94
CA LEU A 87 0.57 7.36 -4.04
C LEU A 87 1.25 7.44 -2.66
N THR A 88 0.55 7.96 -1.66
CA THR A 88 1.07 8.04 -0.29
C THR A 88 1.48 6.67 0.24
N ASN A 89 0.68 5.64 -0.05
CA ASN A 89 0.91 4.28 0.42
C ASN A 89 2.07 3.62 -0.32
N TYR A 90 2.16 3.79 -1.64
CA TYR A 90 3.29 3.31 -2.44
C TYR A 90 4.62 3.93 -1.98
N VAL A 91 4.64 5.25 -1.77
CA VAL A 91 5.81 5.97 -1.21
C VAL A 91 6.16 5.43 0.19
N ALA A 92 5.18 5.27 1.06
CA ALA A 92 5.37 4.73 2.41
C ALA A 92 6.00 3.33 2.41
N MET A 93 5.57 2.45 1.50
CA MET A 93 6.03 1.05 1.40
C MET A 93 7.53 0.91 1.10
N ILE A 94 8.16 1.88 0.43
CA ILE A 94 9.58 1.78 0.07
C ILE A 94 10.48 2.81 0.76
N SER A 95 9.93 3.82 1.44
CA SER A 95 10.73 4.93 1.98
C SER A 95 10.37 5.30 3.42
N GLY A 96 9.25 4.80 3.92
CA GLY A 96 8.68 5.21 5.20
C GLY A 96 8.31 6.69 5.27
N GLN A 97 8.32 7.41 4.15
CA GLN A 97 7.94 8.82 4.13
C GLN A 97 6.45 8.97 4.38
N PRO A 98 6.05 9.90 5.27
CA PRO A 98 4.64 10.22 5.46
C PRO A 98 4.12 11.12 4.34
N VAL A 99 2.79 11.21 4.32
CA VAL A 99 2.02 12.02 3.37
C VAL A 99 2.47 13.48 3.28
N THR A 100 2.37 14.01 2.08
CA THR A 100 2.51 15.43 1.70
C THR A 100 1.21 15.87 1.04
N PRO A 101 0.93 17.19 0.96
CA PRO A 101 -0.21 17.67 0.18
C PRO A 101 -0.23 17.13 -1.27
N ALA A 102 0.91 17.10 -1.95
CA ALA A 102 1.01 16.54 -3.30
C ALA A 102 0.75 15.03 -3.37
N THR A 103 1.29 14.23 -2.45
CA THR A 103 1.10 12.76 -2.46
C THR A 103 -0.29 12.33 -1.99
N ALA A 104 -0.95 13.11 -1.12
CA ALA A 104 -2.36 12.91 -0.79
C ALA A 104 -3.29 13.15 -1.98
N GLY A 105 -2.84 13.89 -2.99
CA GLY A 105 -3.53 14.15 -4.24
C GLY A 105 -3.02 13.34 -5.43
N ASP A 106 -2.36 12.21 -5.20
CA ASP A 106 -1.74 11.34 -6.23
C ASP A 106 -0.76 12.05 -7.19
N CYS A 107 -0.24 13.20 -6.77
CA CYS A 107 0.69 14.01 -7.54
C CYS A 107 0.27 14.25 -9.00
N THR A 108 -0.95 14.74 -9.21
CA THR A 108 -1.47 15.08 -10.55
C THR A 108 -0.53 15.96 -11.39
N THR A 109 0.30 16.78 -10.74
CA THR A 109 1.46 17.43 -11.36
C THR A 109 2.74 16.83 -10.78
N TYR A 110 3.51 16.14 -11.59
CA TYR A 110 4.72 15.42 -11.20
C TYR A 110 5.83 16.42 -10.86
N ALA A 111 5.93 16.82 -9.60
CA ALA A 111 6.75 17.95 -9.17
C ALA A 111 7.81 17.57 -8.14
N ASP A 112 8.97 18.21 -8.26
CA ASP A 112 10.05 18.12 -7.28
C ASP A 112 9.56 18.49 -5.89
N PHE A 113 10.00 17.71 -4.91
CA PHE A 113 9.79 18.02 -3.52
C PHE A 113 10.67 19.21 -3.13
N VAL A 114 10.02 20.33 -2.82
CA VAL A 114 10.68 21.56 -2.36
C VAL A 114 10.83 21.48 -0.85
N GLN A 115 12.01 21.04 -0.40
CA GLN A 115 12.32 20.96 1.02
C GLN A 115 12.56 22.36 1.61
N THR A 116 11.82 22.66 2.68
CA THR A 116 11.88 23.91 3.46
C THR A 116 12.46 23.69 4.86
N GLY A 117 12.62 22.44 5.29
CA GLY A 117 13.24 22.09 6.56
C GLY A 117 13.35 20.60 6.77
N THR A 118 13.69 20.21 8.00
CA THR A 118 13.74 18.81 8.44
C THR A 118 13.10 18.75 9.83
N SER A 119 12.24 17.77 10.06
CA SER A 119 11.60 17.56 11.35
C SER A 119 12.58 16.96 12.37
N PRO A 120 12.28 17.00 13.68
CA PRO A 120 13.16 16.45 14.72
C PRO A 120 13.50 14.97 14.56
N ASP A 121 12.59 14.20 13.96
CA ASP A 121 12.71 12.79 13.62
C ASP A 121 13.34 12.55 12.23
N GLY A 122 13.84 13.60 11.57
CA GLY A 122 14.64 13.49 10.35
C GLY A 122 13.84 13.47 9.05
N MET A 123 12.52 13.70 9.08
CA MET A 123 11.70 13.75 7.85
C MET A 123 11.88 15.08 7.13
N PRO A 124 11.94 15.10 5.78
CA PRO A 124 11.92 16.34 5.01
C PRO A 124 10.59 17.07 5.21
N ILE A 125 10.68 18.36 5.54
CA ILE A 125 9.53 19.27 5.62
C ILE A 125 9.41 20.01 4.29
N GLY A 126 8.27 19.97 3.64
CA GLY A 126 8.06 20.55 2.32
C GLY A 126 6.82 20.00 1.62
N ASP A 127 6.74 20.25 0.32
CA ASP A 127 5.67 19.75 -0.54
C ASP A 127 6.22 19.41 -1.93
N GLY A 128 5.45 18.63 -2.69
CA GLY A 128 5.86 17.93 -3.91
C GLY A 128 5.87 16.42 -3.69
N CYS A 129 6.23 15.68 -4.73
CA CYS A 129 6.18 14.22 -4.70
C CYS A 129 7.45 13.55 -5.20
N VAL A 130 8.32 14.24 -5.93
CA VAL A 130 9.61 13.69 -6.34
C VAL A 130 10.69 14.09 -5.33
N TYR A 131 11.00 13.18 -4.40
CA TYR A 131 11.89 13.46 -3.28
C TYR A 131 13.35 13.61 -3.72
N PRO A 132 14.14 14.51 -3.07
CA PRO A 132 15.55 14.68 -3.39
C PRO A 132 16.36 13.42 -3.08
N ALA A 133 17.51 13.23 -3.74
CA ALA A 133 18.34 12.03 -3.60
C ALA A 133 18.91 11.76 -2.19
N SER A 134 18.80 12.75 -1.29
CA SER A 134 19.10 12.63 0.14
C SER A 134 18.06 11.80 0.90
N VAL A 135 16.81 11.72 0.41
CA VAL A 135 15.78 10.85 0.96
C VAL A 135 16.02 9.45 0.42
N LYS A 136 16.32 8.52 1.32
CA LYS A 136 16.68 7.14 0.97
C LYS A 136 15.46 6.23 0.92
N THR A 137 15.58 5.20 0.10
CA THR A 137 14.56 4.19 -0.15
C THR A 137 15.12 2.80 0.18
N LEU A 138 14.24 1.80 0.29
CA LEU A 138 14.61 0.40 0.46
C LEU A 138 15.58 -0.05 -0.66
N PRO A 139 15.35 0.25 -1.95
CA PRO A 139 16.36 0.11 -3.00
C PRO A 139 17.77 0.61 -2.66
N ASP A 140 17.90 1.80 -2.06
CA ASP A 140 19.21 2.34 -1.65
C ASP A 140 19.86 1.46 -0.57
N GLN A 141 19.08 1.01 0.41
CA GLN A 141 19.56 0.14 1.49
C GLN A 141 19.95 -1.25 0.97
N LEU A 142 19.13 -1.83 0.09
CA LEU A 142 19.40 -3.14 -0.53
C LEU A 142 20.69 -3.09 -1.34
N LYS A 143 20.86 -2.06 -2.18
CA LYS A 143 22.10 -1.84 -2.94
C LYS A 143 23.31 -1.73 -2.02
N THR A 144 23.19 -0.98 -0.92
CA THR A 144 24.26 -0.84 0.08
C THR A 144 24.60 -2.18 0.76
N ALA A 145 23.60 -3.04 0.96
CA ALA A 145 23.76 -4.39 1.50
C ALA A 145 24.24 -5.43 0.47
N GLY A 146 24.45 -5.05 -0.80
CA GLY A 146 24.81 -5.97 -1.88
C GLY A 146 23.66 -6.87 -2.34
N LEU A 147 22.42 -6.46 -2.07
CA LEU A 147 21.20 -7.16 -2.47
C LEU A 147 20.60 -6.53 -3.73
N THR A 148 19.85 -7.34 -4.47
CA THR A 148 19.22 -6.95 -5.74
C THR A 148 17.75 -6.61 -5.56
N TRP A 149 17.23 -5.73 -6.40
CA TRP A 149 15.82 -5.35 -6.37
C TRP A 149 15.30 -5.07 -7.77
N ARG A 150 14.00 -5.22 -7.99
CA ARG A 150 13.32 -4.83 -9.23
C ARG A 150 11.83 -4.57 -9.01
N GLY A 151 11.33 -3.50 -9.62
CA GLY A 151 9.91 -3.17 -9.76
C GLY A 151 9.38 -3.59 -11.13
N TYR A 152 8.18 -4.15 -11.14
CA TYR A 152 7.51 -4.70 -12.31
C TYR A 152 6.11 -4.10 -12.44
N MET A 153 5.93 -3.25 -13.46
CA MET A 153 4.71 -2.47 -13.65
C MET A 153 3.95 -3.00 -14.86
N GLU A 154 2.70 -3.42 -14.68
CA GLU A 154 1.87 -3.85 -15.80
C GLU A 154 1.54 -2.67 -16.72
N ASP A 155 1.50 -2.93 -18.03
CA ASP A 155 1.30 -1.98 -19.13
C ASP A 155 2.32 -0.86 -19.30
N MET A 156 3.28 -0.66 -18.38
CA MET A 156 4.28 0.42 -18.49
C MET A 156 5.02 0.36 -19.82
N GLY A 157 4.91 1.45 -20.59
CA GLY A 157 5.54 1.60 -21.90
C GLY A 157 4.79 0.95 -23.07
N ASN A 158 3.52 0.57 -22.88
CA ASN A 158 2.66 0.18 -24.00
C ASN A 158 2.40 1.38 -24.93
N ASP A 159 2.33 2.61 -24.40
CA ASP A 159 2.41 3.86 -25.16
C ASP A 159 3.79 4.53 -25.01
N PRO A 160 4.74 4.27 -25.94
CA PRO A 160 6.08 4.85 -25.89
C PRO A 160 6.10 6.37 -26.12
N THR A 161 4.97 6.99 -26.50
CA THR A 161 4.85 8.44 -26.61
C THR A 161 4.46 9.10 -25.29
N ARG A 162 3.92 8.33 -24.35
CA ARG A 162 3.51 8.78 -23.02
C ARG A 162 4.56 8.45 -21.96
N GLU A 163 5.13 7.24 -21.96
CA GLU A 163 6.23 6.85 -21.07
C GLU A 163 7.13 5.75 -21.65
N SER A 164 8.31 5.58 -21.04
CA SER A 164 9.26 4.52 -21.39
C SER A 164 8.86 3.17 -20.77
N ALA A 165 9.20 2.07 -21.46
CA ALA A 165 9.05 0.69 -20.94
C ALA A 165 10.02 0.34 -19.79
N THR A 166 10.98 1.21 -19.52
CA THR A 166 11.83 1.19 -18.33
C THR A 166 11.86 2.58 -17.72
N CYS A 167 11.80 2.68 -16.38
CA CYS A 167 11.74 3.97 -15.70
C CYS A 167 10.62 4.88 -16.25
N GLY A 168 9.43 4.32 -16.52
CA GLY A 168 8.32 5.09 -17.10
C GLY A 168 7.72 6.06 -16.09
N HIS A 169 7.94 7.36 -16.28
CA HIS A 169 7.36 8.41 -15.45
C HIS A 169 7.13 9.71 -16.23
N PRO A 170 6.27 10.61 -15.74
CA PRO A 170 6.07 11.92 -16.35
C PRO A 170 7.34 12.78 -16.32
N VAL A 171 7.38 13.80 -17.17
CA VAL A 171 8.44 14.81 -17.09
C VAL A 171 8.22 15.68 -15.86
N ILE A 172 9.28 15.97 -15.11
CA ILE A 172 9.22 16.85 -13.93
C ILE A 172 8.60 18.21 -14.31
N GLY A 173 7.65 18.66 -13.49
CA GLY A 173 6.88 19.88 -13.66
C GLY A 173 5.66 19.75 -14.59
N THR A 174 5.36 18.55 -15.10
CA THR A 174 4.22 18.33 -16.02
C THR A 174 3.07 17.59 -15.36
N THR A 175 1.87 17.72 -15.93
CA THR A 175 0.71 16.92 -15.54
C THR A 175 0.95 15.45 -15.86
N ASP A 176 0.71 14.59 -14.89
CA ASP A 176 0.82 13.14 -15.07
C ASP A 176 -0.32 12.62 -15.97
N GLN A 177 0.03 12.30 -17.22
CA GLN A 177 -0.89 11.74 -18.21
C GLN A 177 -1.17 10.25 -18.02
N THR A 178 -0.41 9.54 -17.19
CA THR A 178 -0.64 8.11 -16.91
C THR A 178 -1.91 7.89 -16.08
N ASN A 179 -2.43 8.94 -15.43
CA ASN A 179 -3.76 8.93 -14.81
C ASN A 179 -4.90 8.78 -15.84
N HIS A 180 -4.62 8.92 -17.13
CA HIS A 180 -5.56 8.69 -18.21
C HIS A 180 -5.28 7.35 -18.90
N GLN A 181 -6.20 6.40 -18.69
CA GLN A 181 -6.16 5.09 -19.34
C GLN A 181 -6.40 5.22 -20.84
N LEU A 182 -5.75 4.36 -21.62
CA LEU A 182 -5.90 4.30 -23.07
C LEU A 182 -6.53 2.96 -23.46
N ALA A 183 -7.67 3.02 -24.14
CA ALA A 183 -8.23 1.85 -24.81
C ALA A 183 -7.31 1.38 -25.95
N PRO A 184 -7.36 0.09 -26.33
CA PRO A 184 -6.71 -0.41 -27.53
C PRO A 184 -7.03 0.45 -28.77
N SER A 185 -5.99 0.87 -29.48
CA SER A 185 -6.08 1.68 -30.70
C SER A 185 -5.00 1.29 -31.71
N ALA A 186 -5.03 1.88 -32.91
CA ALA A 186 -3.96 1.63 -33.89
C ALA A 186 -2.58 2.13 -33.42
N ALA A 187 -2.54 3.19 -32.59
CA ALA A 187 -1.31 3.74 -32.03
C ALA A 187 -0.84 2.98 -30.79
N VAL A 188 -1.77 2.47 -30.00
CA VAL A 188 -1.52 1.72 -28.75
C VAL A 188 -2.30 0.40 -28.80
N PRO A 189 -1.82 -0.65 -29.50
CA PRO A 189 -2.62 -1.84 -29.81
C PRO A 189 -3.08 -2.65 -28.61
N LYS A 190 -2.33 -2.61 -27.50
CA LYS A 190 -2.68 -3.31 -26.26
C LYS A 190 -3.56 -2.46 -25.34
N GLY A 191 -3.79 -1.20 -25.67
CA GLY A 191 -4.18 -0.19 -24.68
C GLY A 191 -3.04 0.07 -23.69
N ASP A 192 -3.28 0.97 -22.77
CA ASP A 192 -2.33 1.28 -21.72
C ASP A 192 -3.03 1.80 -20.46
N GLN A 193 -2.92 1.01 -19.40
CA GLN A 193 -3.53 1.27 -18.10
C GLN A 193 -2.47 1.40 -17.00
N TYR A 194 -1.22 1.66 -17.36
CA TYR A 194 -0.17 2.00 -16.40
C TYR A 194 -0.48 3.33 -15.72
N ALA A 195 -0.25 3.39 -14.41
CA ALA A 195 -0.37 4.59 -13.59
C ALA A 195 0.92 4.81 -12.79
N ALA A 196 1.60 5.92 -13.03
CA ALA A 196 2.86 6.25 -12.35
C ALA A 196 2.66 6.35 -10.83
N ARG A 197 1.50 6.81 -10.36
CA ARG A 197 1.15 6.85 -8.93
C ARG A 197 1.22 5.51 -8.19
N HIS A 198 1.20 4.38 -8.91
CA HIS A 198 1.35 3.03 -8.34
C HIS A 198 2.78 2.47 -8.49
N ASN A 199 3.71 3.27 -9.02
CA ASN A 199 5.12 2.95 -9.15
C ASN A 199 5.93 3.82 -8.18
N PRO A 200 6.25 3.32 -6.97
CA PRO A 200 6.88 4.17 -5.97
C PRO A 200 8.31 4.58 -6.34
N PHE A 201 8.98 3.83 -7.21
CA PHE A 201 10.38 4.02 -7.52
C PHE A 201 10.66 5.30 -8.31
N VAL A 202 9.68 5.82 -9.04
CA VAL A 202 9.88 7.00 -9.86
C VAL A 202 9.83 8.30 -9.04
N TYR A 203 9.31 8.28 -7.83
CA TYR A 203 9.16 9.46 -6.98
C TYR A 203 10.42 9.84 -6.18
N PHE A 204 11.60 9.36 -6.56
CA PHE A 204 12.85 9.61 -5.83
C PHE A 204 14.02 9.87 -6.77
N HIS A 205 14.68 11.02 -6.64
CA HIS A 205 15.91 11.34 -7.38
C HIS A 205 17.06 10.38 -7.08
N SER A 206 17.05 9.67 -5.94
CA SER A 206 18.05 8.61 -5.69
C SER A 206 17.93 7.44 -6.68
N ILE A 207 16.76 7.30 -7.32
CA ILE A 207 16.47 6.27 -8.31
C ILE A 207 16.42 6.87 -9.72
N ILE A 208 15.56 7.87 -9.99
CA ILE A 208 15.31 8.34 -11.38
C ILE A 208 16.53 9.00 -12.04
N ASP A 209 17.46 9.55 -11.27
CA ASP A 209 18.72 10.10 -11.79
C ASP A 209 19.85 9.05 -11.83
N SER A 210 19.58 7.83 -11.38
CA SER A 210 20.51 6.70 -11.35
C SER A 210 20.27 5.76 -12.54
N PRO A 211 21.32 5.10 -13.08
CA PRO A 211 21.15 4.01 -14.04
C PRO A 211 20.27 2.87 -13.52
N ASP A 212 20.13 2.75 -12.18
CA ASP A 212 19.30 1.73 -11.54
C ASP A 212 17.83 1.83 -11.98
N CYS A 213 17.29 3.03 -12.27
CA CYS A 213 15.89 3.14 -12.66
C CYS A 213 15.60 2.38 -13.95
N ASN A 214 16.42 2.59 -15.00
CA ASN A 214 16.26 1.87 -16.26
C ASN A 214 16.56 0.37 -16.14
N ALA A 215 17.44 -0.02 -15.22
CA ALA A 215 17.80 -1.42 -15.00
C ALA A 215 16.76 -2.19 -14.17
N ASN A 216 16.06 -1.52 -13.25
CA ASN A 216 15.29 -2.16 -12.19
C ASN A 216 13.82 -1.72 -12.13
N VAL A 217 13.38 -0.71 -12.87
CA VAL A 217 11.95 -0.33 -12.96
C VAL A 217 11.51 -0.68 -14.37
N VAL A 218 10.86 -1.83 -14.53
CA VAL A 218 10.60 -2.45 -15.85
C VAL A 218 9.15 -2.88 -16.01
N ALA A 219 8.73 -3.09 -17.26
CA ALA A 219 7.42 -3.67 -17.55
C ALA A 219 7.27 -5.08 -16.94
N LEU A 220 6.05 -5.44 -16.54
CA LEU A 220 5.76 -6.72 -15.87
C LEU A 220 6.13 -7.96 -16.71
N ASP A 221 6.14 -7.83 -18.04
CA ASP A 221 6.50 -8.93 -18.96
C ASP A 221 7.94 -9.46 -18.78
N LYS A 222 8.79 -8.75 -18.03
CA LYS A 222 10.16 -9.20 -17.70
C LYS A 222 10.21 -10.21 -16.56
N LEU A 223 9.18 -10.25 -15.69
CA LEU A 223 9.20 -11.06 -14.47
C LEU A 223 9.36 -12.56 -14.75
N ASP A 224 8.73 -13.09 -15.81
CA ASP A 224 8.83 -14.51 -16.18
C ASP A 224 10.28 -14.96 -16.42
N ALA A 225 11.08 -14.11 -17.07
CA ALA A 225 12.49 -14.41 -17.34
C ALA A 225 13.33 -14.38 -16.05
N ASP A 226 13.06 -13.43 -15.16
CA ASP A 226 13.81 -13.26 -13.91
C ASP A 226 13.48 -14.38 -12.90
N LEU A 227 12.25 -14.89 -12.89
CA LEU A 227 11.82 -16.04 -12.07
C LEU A 227 12.44 -17.39 -12.48
N ALA A 228 13.10 -17.46 -13.65
CA ALA A 228 13.58 -18.71 -14.21
C ALA A 228 14.70 -19.39 -13.40
N LYS A 229 15.50 -18.60 -12.66
CA LYS A 229 16.63 -19.08 -11.85
C LYS A 229 16.80 -18.22 -10.61
N ILE A 230 17.30 -18.82 -9.52
CA ILE A 230 17.67 -18.07 -8.30
C ILE A 230 18.61 -16.89 -8.62
N SER A 231 19.59 -17.09 -9.50
CA SER A 231 20.57 -16.06 -9.87
C SER A 231 19.98 -14.85 -10.62
N THR A 232 18.80 -15.00 -11.22
CA THR A 232 18.12 -13.93 -11.97
C THR A 232 16.96 -13.33 -11.20
N THR A 233 16.45 -14.02 -10.17
CA THR A 233 15.37 -13.52 -9.33
C THR A 233 15.93 -12.51 -8.33
N PRO A 234 15.46 -11.24 -8.33
CA PRO A 234 15.92 -10.24 -7.38
C PRO A 234 15.57 -10.61 -5.94
N ASN A 235 16.37 -10.14 -4.97
CA ASN A 235 16.06 -10.33 -3.55
C ASN A 235 14.75 -9.63 -3.17
N PHE A 236 14.49 -8.43 -3.71
CA PHE A 236 13.24 -7.72 -3.53
C PHE A 236 12.53 -7.50 -4.87
N VAL A 237 11.29 -7.98 -4.96
CA VAL A 237 10.44 -7.89 -6.14
C VAL A 237 9.17 -7.12 -5.75
N PHE A 238 8.89 -6.02 -6.42
CA PHE A 238 7.65 -5.26 -6.24
C PHE A 238 6.84 -5.30 -7.54
N ILE A 239 5.58 -5.71 -7.47
CA ILE A 239 4.72 -5.95 -8.62
C ILE A 239 3.46 -5.11 -8.46
N THR A 240 3.19 -4.31 -9.48
CA THR A 240 2.00 -3.46 -9.55
C THR A 240 1.19 -3.88 -10.78
N PRO A 241 -0.03 -4.43 -10.60
CA PRO A 241 -0.97 -4.61 -11.70
C PRO A 241 -1.39 -3.24 -12.28
N ASN A 242 -1.94 -3.24 -13.49
CA ASN A 242 -2.50 -2.02 -14.07
C ASN A 242 -3.83 -1.68 -13.38
N VAL A 243 -4.36 -0.48 -13.60
CA VAL A 243 -5.58 -0.01 -12.92
C VAL A 243 -6.83 -0.88 -13.17
N CYS A 244 -6.79 -1.74 -14.18
CA CYS A 244 -7.83 -2.72 -14.44
C CYS A 244 -7.71 -3.98 -13.58
N ASN A 245 -6.48 -4.40 -13.30
CA ASN A 245 -6.14 -5.65 -12.64
C ASN A 245 -5.77 -5.49 -11.16
N ASP A 246 -5.57 -4.28 -10.65
CA ASP A 246 -5.28 -4.04 -9.23
C ASP A 246 -6.52 -4.14 -8.34
N GLY A 247 -7.71 -4.11 -8.95
CA GLY A 247 -8.98 -4.30 -8.27
C GLY A 247 -9.80 -3.03 -8.08
N HIS A 248 -9.26 -1.85 -8.38
CA HIS A 248 -10.00 -0.60 -8.20
C HIS A 248 -11.04 -0.39 -9.30
N ASP A 249 -10.62 -0.38 -10.57
CA ASP A 249 -11.48 0.11 -11.65
C ASP A 249 -12.64 -0.82 -11.98
N GLY A 250 -13.79 -0.23 -12.27
CA GLY A 250 -15.02 -0.90 -12.69
C GLY A 250 -16.19 -0.66 -11.75
N ASP A 251 -17.40 -1.03 -12.16
CA ASP A 251 -18.62 -0.78 -11.39
C ASP A 251 -18.82 -1.71 -10.17
N GLY A 252 -17.79 -2.49 -9.83
CA GLY A 252 -17.82 -3.46 -8.75
C GLY A 252 -18.72 -4.66 -9.00
N THR A 253 -19.28 -4.87 -10.21
CA THR A 253 -20.08 -6.06 -10.53
C THR A 253 -19.27 -7.21 -11.10
N GLY A 254 -18.06 -6.94 -11.60
CA GLY A 254 -17.25 -7.91 -12.34
C GLY A 254 -17.89 -8.33 -13.67
N ALA A 255 -18.75 -7.50 -14.26
CA ALA A 255 -19.33 -7.72 -15.59
C ALA A 255 -18.50 -7.06 -16.70
N ALA A 256 -18.32 -7.75 -17.83
CA ALA A 256 -17.65 -7.19 -19.00
C ALA A 256 -18.44 -6.01 -19.58
N GLY A 257 -17.74 -5.02 -20.14
CA GLY A 257 -18.35 -3.78 -20.67
C GLY A 257 -18.87 -2.81 -19.60
N LYS A 258 -18.67 -3.13 -18.32
CA LYS A 258 -18.93 -2.26 -17.16
C LYS A 258 -17.70 -2.06 -16.26
N GLY A 259 -16.55 -2.53 -16.73
CA GLY A 259 -15.27 -2.41 -16.05
C GLY A 259 -14.35 -1.42 -16.74
N CYS A 260 -13.15 -1.88 -17.06
CA CYS A 260 -12.04 -1.06 -17.50
C CYS A 260 -12.24 -0.49 -18.92
N ILE A 261 -11.41 0.49 -19.30
CA ILE A 261 -11.52 1.17 -20.60
C ILE A 261 -11.33 0.23 -21.80
N ASN A 262 -10.66 -0.91 -21.60
CA ASN A 262 -10.46 -1.95 -22.60
C ASN A 262 -11.64 -2.94 -22.71
N GLY A 263 -12.71 -2.75 -21.92
CA GLY A 263 -13.92 -3.58 -21.89
C GLY A 263 -13.87 -4.78 -20.93
N GLN A 264 -12.75 -5.03 -20.25
CA GLN A 264 -12.63 -6.09 -19.25
C GLN A 264 -13.46 -5.79 -17.98
N PRO A 265 -13.79 -6.81 -17.16
CA PRO A 265 -14.63 -6.66 -15.98
C PRO A 265 -14.14 -5.71 -14.86
N GLY A 266 -12.83 -5.45 -14.77
CA GLY A 266 -12.23 -4.69 -13.66
C GLY A 266 -12.44 -5.35 -12.29
N GLY A 267 -12.24 -4.57 -11.23
CA GLY A 267 -12.62 -4.89 -9.87
C GLY A 267 -11.88 -6.08 -9.27
N LEU A 268 -12.38 -6.55 -8.11
CA LEU A 268 -11.85 -7.74 -7.43
C LEU A 268 -11.82 -8.98 -8.32
N LYS A 269 -12.69 -9.07 -9.33
CA LYS A 269 -12.65 -10.15 -10.32
C LYS A 269 -11.36 -10.15 -11.13
N SER A 270 -10.96 -8.99 -11.67
CA SER A 270 -9.75 -8.90 -12.49
C SER A 270 -8.49 -9.06 -11.65
N ALA A 271 -8.49 -8.55 -10.42
CA ALA A 271 -7.43 -8.83 -9.44
C ALA A 271 -7.30 -10.33 -9.11
N ASP A 272 -8.41 -11.04 -8.94
CA ASP A 272 -8.38 -12.49 -8.69
C ASP A 272 -7.78 -13.28 -9.86
N GLU A 273 -8.14 -12.91 -11.10
CA GLU A 273 -7.58 -13.53 -12.31
C GLU A 273 -6.10 -13.18 -12.52
N PHE A 274 -5.70 -11.93 -12.25
CA PHE A 274 -4.29 -11.52 -12.26
C PHE A 274 -3.47 -12.38 -11.28
N LEU A 275 -3.96 -12.54 -10.05
CA LEU A 275 -3.29 -13.35 -9.03
C LEU A 275 -3.22 -14.84 -9.42
N LYS A 276 -4.26 -15.40 -10.07
CA LYS A 276 -4.24 -16.78 -10.60
C LYS A 276 -3.15 -17.00 -11.64
N VAL A 277 -2.70 -15.96 -12.33
CA VAL A 277 -1.58 -16.05 -13.27
C VAL A 277 -0.24 -15.95 -12.53
N TRP A 278 -0.05 -14.90 -11.74
CA TRP A 278 1.27 -14.55 -11.22
C TRP A 278 1.66 -15.28 -9.94
N VAL A 279 0.71 -15.55 -9.03
CA VAL A 279 1.02 -16.25 -7.79
C VAL A 279 1.57 -17.65 -8.09
N PRO A 280 0.94 -18.51 -8.91
CA PRO A 280 1.51 -19.82 -9.21
C PRO A 280 2.92 -19.77 -9.84
N LYS A 281 3.20 -18.78 -10.69
CA LYS A 281 4.52 -18.60 -11.30
C LYS A 281 5.58 -18.27 -10.25
N ILE A 282 5.29 -17.32 -9.35
CA ILE A 282 6.18 -16.96 -8.24
C ILE A 282 6.40 -18.17 -7.34
N LEU A 283 5.33 -18.84 -6.90
CA LEU A 283 5.42 -20.01 -6.01
C LEU A 283 6.18 -21.19 -6.65
N ALA A 284 6.16 -21.30 -7.98
CA ALA A 284 6.87 -22.33 -8.73
C ALA A 284 8.37 -22.04 -8.90
N SER A 285 8.81 -20.77 -8.77
CA SER A 285 10.21 -20.37 -8.93
C SER A 285 11.13 -21.04 -7.91
N GLU A 286 12.37 -21.29 -8.29
CA GLU A 286 13.38 -21.89 -7.41
C GLU A 286 13.69 -20.98 -6.21
N ALA A 287 13.79 -19.67 -6.45
CA ALA A 287 14.02 -18.66 -5.42
C ALA A 287 12.93 -18.67 -4.33
N TYR A 288 11.65 -18.69 -4.74
CA TYR A 288 10.57 -18.75 -3.77
C TYR A 288 10.60 -20.04 -2.94
N LYS A 289 10.79 -21.19 -3.60
CA LYS A 289 10.81 -22.49 -2.92
C LYS A 289 11.96 -22.62 -1.92
N GLN A 290 13.09 -21.98 -2.21
CA GLN A 290 14.24 -21.99 -1.32
C GLN A 290 13.99 -21.17 -0.06
N ASP A 291 13.59 -19.91 -0.20
CA ASP A 291 13.53 -18.95 0.90
C ASP A 291 12.67 -17.70 0.57
N GLY A 292 11.53 -17.93 -0.09
CA GLY A 292 10.58 -16.90 -0.50
C GLY A 292 9.58 -16.46 0.55
N LEU A 293 9.23 -15.19 0.50
CA LEU A 293 8.03 -14.60 1.11
C LEU A 293 7.27 -13.83 0.01
N LEU A 294 6.01 -14.17 -0.23
CA LEU A 294 5.11 -13.39 -1.06
C LEU A 294 4.11 -12.66 -0.16
N ILE A 295 4.04 -11.34 -0.30
CA ILE A 295 3.12 -10.44 0.37
C ILE A 295 2.13 -9.93 -0.67
N ILE A 296 0.84 -10.13 -0.43
CA ILE A 296 -0.25 -9.57 -1.26
C ILE A 296 -1.04 -8.63 -0.35
N ASN A 297 -0.91 -7.32 -0.60
CA ASN A 297 -1.58 -6.28 0.17
C ASN A 297 -2.43 -5.38 -0.75
N PHE A 298 -3.12 -4.43 -0.13
CA PHE A 298 -3.71 -3.30 -0.84
C PHE A 298 -3.06 -2.03 -0.33
N ASP A 299 -2.97 -1.01 -1.17
CA ASP A 299 -2.48 0.31 -0.82
C ASP A 299 -3.37 1.02 0.23
N GLU A 300 -4.68 0.92 0.09
CA GLU A 300 -5.66 1.53 0.98
C GLU A 300 -7.02 0.84 0.88
N GLY A 301 -7.88 1.14 1.85
CA GLY A 301 -9.27 0.72 1.90
C GLY A 301 -10.09 1.38 0.81
N GLY A 302 -11.31 0.91 0.65
CA GLY A 302 -12.26 1.58 -0.21
C GLY A 302 -12.59 2.94 0.39
N ALA A 303 -12.54 4.00 -0.41
CA ALA A 303 -13.16 5.25 -0.02
C ALA A 303 -14.67 5.00 0.08
N THR A 304 -15.24 4.86 1.29
CA THR A 304 -16.71 4.92 1.43
C THR A 304 -17.11 6.41 1.33
N ALA A 305 -16.85 6.99 0.15
CA ALA A 305 -16.98 8.40 -0.12
C ALA A 305 -18.46 8.82 -0.11
N GLY A 306 -18.87 9.51 0.96
CA GLY A 306 -20.04 10.35 0.85
C GLY A 306 -19.71 11.51 -0.09
N GLN A 307 -20.25 11.49 -1.31
CA GLN A 307 -20.17 12.63 -2.22
C GLN A 307 -21.33 13.58 -1.97
N THR A 308 -21.03 14.85 -1.70
CA THR A 308 -22.03 15.91 -1.65
C THR A 308 -21.67 17.01 -2.65
N VAL A 309 -22.70 17.70 -3.14
CA VAL A 309 -22.51 18.89 -3.98
C VAL A 309 -22.91 20.10 -3.16
N THR A 310 -21.98 21.03 -2.93
CA THR A 310 -22.28 22.33 -2.32
C THR A 310 -22.05 23.44 -3.35
N VAL A 311 -22.69 24.59 -3.13
CA VAL A 311 -22.53 25.77 -4.00
C VAL A 311 -22.11 26.92 -3.11
N ASP A 312 -20.98 27.55 -3.44
CA ASP A 312 -20.49 28.70 -2.68
C ASP A 312 -21.27 29.99 -3.01
N SER A 313 -20.97 31.07 -2.31
CA SER A 313 -21.62 32.37 -2.54
C SER A 313 -21.34 32.98 -3.92
N SER A 314 -20.34 32.48 -4.63
CA SER A 314 -20.03 32.88 -6.01
C SER A 314 -20.80 32.08 -7.07
N GLY A 315 -21.53 31.04 -6.64
CA GLY A 315 -22.23 30.12 -7.54
C GLY A 315 -21.35 28.99 -8.07
N LYS A 316 -20.11 28.84 -7.57
CA LYS A 316 -19.21 27.74 -7.93
C LYS A 316 -19.68 26.45 -7.27
N GLN A 317 -19.69 25.35 -8.03
CA GLN A 317 -20.02 24.03 -7.51
C GLN A 317 -18.78 23.36 -6.90
N HIS A 318 -18.97 22.80 -5.71
CA HIS A 318 -17.98 22.03 -4.99
C HIS A 318 -18.48 20.59 -4.91
N ILE A 319 -17.78 19.68 -5.59
CA ILE A 319 -18.00 18.25 -5.44
C ILE A 319 -17.12 17.79 -4.27
N VAL A 320 -17.76 17.63 -3.11
CA VAL A 320 -17.07 17.29 -1.85
C VAL A 320 -17.05 15.79 -1.69
N VAL A 321 -15.85 15.22 -1.65
CA VAL A 321 -15.60 13.79 -1.46
C VAL A 321 -15.09 13.61 -0.03
N ASN A 322 -15.87 12.95 0.83
CA ASN A 322 -15.48 12.73 2.22
C ASN A 322 -14.93 11.30 2.39
N TYR A 323 -13.63 11.17 2.59
CA TYR A 323 -13.00 9.90 2.92
C TYR A 323 -13.31 9.56 4.38
N ASN A 324 -14.00 8.46 4.63
CA ASN A 324 -14.40 8.02 5.96
C ASN A 324 -13.65 6.76 6.43
N SER A 325 -12.87 6.12 5.56
CA SER A 325 -11.96 5.01 5.87
C SER A 325 -10.69 5.49 6.55
N SER A 326 -10.79 6.39 7.54
CA SER A 326 -9.64 6.82 8.35
C SER A 326 -9.27 5.81 9.44
N GLU A 327 -9.67 4.55 9.28
CA GLU A 327 -9.19 3.50 10.19
C GLU A 327 -7.68 3.39 10.04
N ALA A 328 -6.99 3.41 11.17
CA ALA A 328 -5.54 3.32 11.25
C ALA A 328 -5.16 2.42 12.42
N CYS A 329 -3.98 1.82 12.35
CA CYS A 329 -3.38 1.06 13.44
C CYS A 329 -2.04 1.67 13.86
N CYS A 330 -1.34 0.96 14.75
CA CYS A 330 0.12 1.00 14.77
C CYS A 330 0.71 2.37 15.16
N ASN A 331 -0.08 3.17 15.90
CA ASN A 331 0.24 4.55 16.26
C ASN A 331 0.58 5.42 15.04
N GLN A 332 -0.14 5.23 13.93
CA GLN A 332 0.02 6.01 12.69
C GLN A 332 0.08 7.51 12.99
N GLN A 333 1.17 8.15 12.54
CA GLN A 333 1.42 9.57 12.70
C GLN A 333 1.07 10.31 11.40
N SER A 334 0.67 11.58 11.52
CA SER A 334 0.29 12.41 10.36
C SER A 334 1.45 12.79 9.44
N GLY A 335 2.69 12.76 9.92
CA GLY A 335 3.81 13.39 9.22
C GLY A 335 3.93 14.89 9.51
N PRO A 336 5.06 15.53 9.13
CA PRO A 336 5.27 16.96 9.35
C PRO A 336 4.63 17.84 8.27
N ASN A 337 4.21 17.27 7.14
CA ASN A 337 3.83 18.03 5.94
C ASN A 337 2.32 18.29 5.82
N VAL A 338 1.50 17.62 6.62
CA VAL A 338 0.04 17.83 6.63
C VAL A 338 -0.49 17.98 8.05
N LYS A 339 -1.66 18.60 8.18
CA LYS A 339 -2.45 18.63 9.40
C LYS A 339 -3.84 18.11 9.08
N TYR A 340 -4.36 17.24 9.95
CA TYR A 340 -5.71 16.72 9.84
C TYR A 340 -6.68 17.51 10.74
N PRO A 341 -7.95 17.71 10.31
CA PRO A 341 -8.50 17.31 9.01
C PRO A 341 -7.84 18.08 7.84
N LEU A 342 -7.59 17.38 6.75
CA LEU A 342 -6.97 17.90 5.52
C LEU A 342 -8.05 18.01 4.44
N THR A 343 -8.10 19.15 3.74
CA THR A 343 -8.91 19.32 2.54
C THR A 343 -8.00 19.67 1.38
N LEU A 344 -8.03 18.87 0.32
CA LEU A 344 -7.36 19.19 -0.94
C LEU A 344 -8.39 19.66 -1.97
N THR A 345 -8.13 20.82 -2.59
CA THR A 345 -9.02 21.41 -3.58
C THR A 345 -8.40 21.32 -4.98
N PHE A 346 -9.14 20.70 -5.91
CA PHE A 346 -8.75 20.56 -7.31
C PHE A 346 -9.70 21.34 -8.21
N PRO A 347 -9.25 22.46 -8.81
CA PRO A 347 -10.09 23.23 -9.73
C PRO A 347 -10.27 22.47 -11.04
N VAL A 348 -11.54 22.24 -11.45
CA VAL A 348 -11.88 21.60 -12.73
C VAL A 348 -12.20 22.67 -13.78
N SER A 349 -12.94 23.69 -13.38
CA SER A 349 -13.29 24.84 -14.23
C SER A 349 -13.57 26.08 -13.39
N ALA A 350 -13.90 27.20 -14.04
CA ALA A 350 -14.32 28.42 -13.35
C ALA A 350 -15.56 28.19 -12.45
N SER A 351 -16.43 27.23 -12.80
CA SER A 351 -17.69 26.95 -12.10
C SER A 351 -17.70 25.66 -11.29
N MET A 352 -16.59 24.89 -11.26
CA MET A 352 -16.56 23.59 -10.60
C MET A 352 -15.18 23.26 -10.00
N GLN A 353 -15.16 22.70 -8.80
CA GLN A 353 -13.98 22.09 -8.18
C GLN A 353 -14.34 20.81 -7.42
N TYR A 354 -13.35 19.95 -7.21
CA TYR A 354 -13.41 18.86 -6.25
C TYR A 354 -12.76 19.29 -4.94
N ASP A 355 -13.36 18.91 -3.81
CA ASP A 355 -12.78 19.04 -2.48
C ASP A 355 -12.68 17.65 -1.84
N LEU A 356 -11.45 17.14 -1.71
CA LEU A 356 -11.17 15.86 -1.08
C LEU A 356 -10.91 16.10 0.40
N ASN A 357 -11.78 15.58 1.27
CA ASN A 357 -11.72 15.75 2.70
C ASN A 357 -11.22 14.47 3.38
N PHE A 358 -10.13 14.61 4.12
CA PHE A 358 -9.51 13.55 4.91
C PHE A 358 -9.60 13.93 6.40
N PRO A 359 -10.43 13.24 7.21
CA PRO A 359 -10.70 13.64 8.59
C PRO A 359 -9.55 13.31 9.55
N ALA A 360 -8.76 12.28 9.25
CA ALA A 360 -7.69 11.77 10.09
C ALA A 360 -6.65 11.00 9.24
N PRO A 361 -5.42 10.79 9.75
CA PRO A 361 -4.43 9.93 9.10
C PRO A 361 -4.89 8.46 9.08
N GLY A 362 -4.31 7.69 8.15
CA GLY A 362 -4.69 6.30 7.91
C GLY A 362 -5.33 6.12 6.54
N GLY A 363 -5.21 4.90 6.02
CA GLY A 363 -5.76 4.51 4.72
C GLY A 363 -6.82 3.42 4.82
N GLY A 364 -7.36 3.11 6.00
CA GLY A 364 -8.41 2.10 6.14
C GLY A 364 -7.88 0.68 6.30
N ARG A 365 -8.73 -0.23 6.78
CA ARG A 365 -8.40 -1.63 7.03
C ARG A 365 -8.59 -2.47 5.76
N THR A 366 -7.50 -2.93 5.16
CA THR A 366 -7.49 -3.67 3.89
C THR A 366 -7.34 -5.17 4.06
N GLY A 367 -6.53 -5.59 5.05
CA GLY A 367 -6.04 -6.96 5.14
C GLY A 367 -4.88 -7.24 4.18
N ALA A 368 -4.18 -8.35 4.42
CA ALA A 368 -3.12 -8.83 3.55
C ALA A 368 -2.98 -10.36 3.65
N VAL A 369 -2.46 -10.98 2.59
CA VAL A 369 -2.15 -12.41 2.56
C VAL A 369 -0.66 -12.61 2.36
N LEU A 370 -0.05 -13.43 3.21
CA LEU A 370 1.37 -13.76 3.15
C LEU A 370 1.56 -15.25 2.89
N LEU A 371 2.38 -15.60 1.90
CA LEU A 371 2.73 -16.99 1.57
C LEU A 371 4.23 -17.18 1.72
N SER A 372 4.64 -18.23 2.42
CA SER A 372 6.05 -18.61 2.55
C SER A 372 6.16 -20.07 2.97
N PRO A 373 7.25 -20.79 2.60
CA PRO A 373 7.57 -22.08 3.22
C PRO A 373 7.70 -22.01 4.75
N PHE A 374 7.95 -20.82 5.31
CA PHE A 374 8.13 -20.56 6.74
C PHE A 374 6.85 -20.09 7.44
N ILE A 375 5.70 -20.19 6.79
CA ILE A 375 4.39 -19.88 7.36
C ILE A 375 3.54 -21.14 7.34
N LYS A 376 2.92 -21.47 8.46
CA LYS A 376 1.96 -22.59 8.51
C LYS A 376 0.72 -22.23 7.70
N PRO A 377 0.27 -23.07 6.75
CA PRO A 377 -0.95 -22.80 5.98
C PRO A 377 -2.19 -22.61 6.86
N GLY A 378 -3.02 -21.61 6.54
CA GLY A 378 -4.21 -21.26 7.31
C GLY A 378 -3.92 -20.44 8.58
N THR A 379 -2.73 -19.86 8.70
CA THR A 379 -2.40 -18.94 9.80
C THR A 379 -3.29 -17.70 9.72
N VAL A 380 -3.72 -17.19 10.88
CA VAL A 380 -4.47 -15.95 10.98
C VAL A 380 -3.82 -15.08 12.04
N SER A 381 -3.40 -13.87 11.66
CA SER A 381 -2.91 -12.87 12.59
C SER A 381 -3.92 -11.74 12.74
N ASN A 382 -4.10 -11.31 13.99
CA ASN A 382 -4.87 -10.13 14.37
C ASN A 382 -3.96 -9.00 14.89
N VAL A 383 -2.63 -9.12 14.71
CA VAL A 383 -1.69 -8.06 15.03
C VAL A 383 -1.89 -6.91 14.03
N GLY A 384 -1.91 -5.68 14.55
CA GLY A 384 -2.01 -4.50 13.73
C GLY A 384 -0.74 -4.27 12.91
N TYR A 385 -0.90 -4.19 11.59
CA TYR A 385 0.16 -3.87 10.64
C TYR A 385 -0.27 -2.79 9.66
N ASN A 386 0.68 -1.98 9.20
CA ASN A 386 0.49 -1.05 8.08
C ASN A 386 1.69 -1.10 7.13
N HIS A 387 1.75 -0.23 6.12
CA HIS A 387 2.86 -0.20 5.18
C HIS A 387 4.23 0.07 5.82
N TYR A 388 4.29 0.90 6.86
CA TYR A 388 5.54 1.09 7.61
C TYR A 388 5.98 -0.19 8.32
N ALA A 389 5.02 -0.94 8.89
CA ALA A 389 5.31 -2.21 9.53
C ALA A 389 5.83 -3.25 8.52
N MET A 390 5.27 -3.27 7.31
CA MET A 390 5.76 -4.11 6.22
C MET A 390 7.20 -3.71 5.83
N LEU A 391 7.48 -2.43 5.63
CA LEU A 391 8.82 -1.93 5.33
C LEU A 391 9.82 -2.35 6.43
N LYS A 392 9.48 -2.11 7.70
CA LYS A 392 10.29 -2.54 8.86
C LYS A 392 10.58 -4.04 8.82
N SER A 393 9.57 -4.85 8.50
CA SER A 393 9.69 -6.30 8.43
C SER A 393 10.65 -6.73 7.32
N ILE A 394 10.60 -6.07 6.17
CA ILE A 394 11.49 -6.34 5.04
C ILE A 394 12.93 -5.91 5.36
N GLU A 395 13.11 -4.75 5.98
CA GLU A 395 14.41 -4.28 6.46
C GLU A 395 15.03 -5.28 7.46
N GLN A 396 14.24 -5.80 8.39
CA GLN A 396 14.66 -6.85 9.33
C GLN A 396 15.03 -8.16 8.64
N ILE A 397 14.23 -8.65 7.69
CA ILE A 397 14.50 -9.86 6.89
C ILE A 397 15.87 -9.76 6.21
N PHE A 398 16.17 -8.59 5.63
CA PHE A 398 17.44 -8.31 4.97
C PHE A 398 18.55 -7.83 5.91
N LYS A 399 18.31 -7.81 7.22
CA LYS A 399 19.28 -7.43 8.26
C LYS A 399 19.82 -6.00 8.08
N ILE A 400 18.99 -5.12 7.54
CA ILE A 400 19.25 -3.69 7.47
C ILE A 400 19.13 -3.11 8.90
N LYS A 401 20.13 -2.33 9.32
CA LYS A 401 20.27 -1.87 10.71
C LYS A 401 19.55 -0.55 11.01
N GLU A 402 19.35 0.27 9.98
CA GLU A 402 18.74 1.58 10.10
C GLU A 402 17.42 1.54 9.35
N TYR A 403 16.31 1.71 10.05
CA TYR A 403 14.99 1.69 9.43
C TYR A 403 14.64 3.05 8.84
N LEU A 404 14.00 3.07 7.67
CA LEU A 404 13.61 4.30 6.99
C LEU A 404 12.36 4.91 7.58
N GLY A 405 12.31 6.25 7.63
CA GLY A 405 11.04 6.94 7.81
C GLY A 405 10.30 6.52 9.09
N TYR A 406 8.99 6.37 8.95
CA TYR A 406 8.12 5.83 10.00
C TYR A 406 8.19 4.31 10.18
N ALA A 407 8.98 3.58 9.38
CA ALA A 407 9.34 2.20 9.74
C ALA A 407 10.21 2.16 11.01
N ASN A 408 10.93 3.25 11.32
CA ASN A 408 11.73 3.37 12.54
C ASN A 408 10.93 3.85 13.77
N GLN A 409 9.61 4.06 13.66
CA GLN A 409 8.84 4.60 14.78
C GLN A 409 8.79 3.61 15.96
N ALA A 410 8.84 4.15 17.17
CA ALA A 410 8.80 3.35 18.39
C ALA A 410 7.48 2.58 18.53
N GLY A 411 7.56 1.31 18.91
CA GLY A 411 6.39 0.46 19.13
C GLY A 411 5.72 -0.06 17.85
N LEU A 412 6.28 0.21 16.66
CA LEU A 412 5.82 -0.41 15.43
C LEU A 412 6.22 -1.88 15.40
N ALA A 413 5.20 -2.74 15.34
CA ALA A 413 5.36 -4.18 15.17
C ALA A 413 5.91 -4.50 13.78
N SER A 414 6.73 -5.53 13.69
CA SER A 414 7.09 -6.21 12.44
C SER A 414 6.43 -7.59 12.40
N PHE A 415 6.45 -8.23 11.22
CA PHE A 415 6.02 -9.61 11.06
C PHE A 415 6.91 -10.51 11.92
N GLY A 416 6.31 -11.21 12.89
CA GLY A 416 7.02 -12.06 13.84
C GLY A 416 6.40 -13.45 13.92
N ASP A 417 6.45 -14.04 15.11
CA ASP A 417 6.00 -15.39 15.42
C ASP A 417 4.49 -15.61 15.17
N ASP A 418 3.71 -14.53 15.05
CA ASP A 418 2.30 -14.58 14.67
C ASP A 418 2.09 -14.85 13.17
N VAL A 419 3.10 -14.55 12.34
CA VAL A 419 3.13 -14.79 10.90
C VAL A 419 3.97 -16.03 10.59
N PHE A 420 5.23 -16.05 11.04
CA PHE A 420 6.21 -17.10 10.75
C PHE A 420 6.09 -18.26 11.73
N THR A 421 5.06 -19.08 11.53
CA THR A 421 4.59 -20.09 12.49
C THR A 421 5.13 -21.50 12.26
N ASN A 422 6.08 -21.71 11.34
CA ASN A 422 6.56 -23.03 10.90
C ASN A 422 7.97 -23.41 11.38
#